data_AF-A0A7T8JY51-F1
#
_entry.id   AF-A0A7T8JY51-F1
#
_cell.length_a   1.000
_cell.length_b   1.000
_cell.length_c   1.000
_cell.angle_alpha   90.00
_cell.angle_beta   90.00
_cell.angle_gamma   90.00
#
_symmetry.space_group_name_H-M   'P 1'
#
loop_
_entity.id
_entity.type
_entity.pdbx_description
1 polymer ?
#
loop_
_entity_poly.entity_id
_entity_poly.type
_entity_poly.pdbx_seq_one_letter_code
_entity_poly.pdbx_strand_id
1 'polypeptide(L)' 'NMVLGVVASDGKKMPPFFFKAGEKIDQYAYYKVLRYTILPWLKANYPESDYMWTQGGDPPNTASKC' A
#
# COMPACT_ATOMS: atom_id res chain seq x y z
N ASN A 1 -7.66 -15.57 -1.98
CA ASN A 1 -7.57 -14.12 -2.28
C ASN A 1 -6.34 -13.54 -1.64
N MET A 2 -5.66 -12.64 -2.34
CA MET A 2 -4.53 -11.89 -1.81
C MET A 2 -5.03 -10.64 -1.10
N VAL A 3 -4.35 -10.25 -0.02
CA VAL A 3 -4.75 -9.16 0.86
C VAL A 3 -3.54 -8.31 1.19
N LEU A 4 -3.70 -6.98 1.19
CA LEU A 4 -2.72 -6.02 1.68
C LEU A 4 -3.19 -5.40 2.99
N GLY A 5 -2.34 -5.49 4.02
CA GLY A 5 -2.53 -4.83 5.31
C GLY A 5 -1.50 -3.72 5.51
N VAL A 6 -1.90 -2.65 6.19
CA VAL A 6 -1.03 -1.52 6.55
C VAL A 6 -1.21 -1.21 8.02
N VAL A 7 -0.09 -1.09 8.74
CA VAL A 7 -0.06 -0.77 10.16
C VAL A 7 0.94 0.37 10.35
N ALA A 8 0.53 1.39 11.10
CA ALA A 8 1.39 2.49 11.50
C ALA A 8 2.04 2.21 12.87
N SER A 9 3.14 2.91 13.18
CA SER A 9 3.91 2.73 14.42
C SER A 9 3.13 3.04 15.70
N ASP A 10 2.11 3.90 15.60
CA ASP A 10 1.17 4.21 16.69
C ASP A 10 0.08 3.13 16.89
N GLY A 11 0.15 2.04 16.10
CA GLY A 11 -0.77 0.92 16.16
C GLY A 11 -2.04 1.09 15.33
N LYS A 12 -2.24 2.22 14.64
CA LYS A 12 -3.40 2.40 13.76
C LYS A 12 -3.29 1.47 12.54
N LYS A 13 -4.42 0.87 12.16
CA LYS A 13 -4.49 -0.13 11.08
C LYS A 13 -5.41 0.39 9.98
N MET A 14 -4.96 0.29 8.73
CA MET A 14 -5.83 0.52 7.58
C MET A 14 -6.79 -0.67 7.44
N PRO A 15 -8.07 -0.45 7.06
CA PRO A 15 -8.93 -1.54 6.60
C PRO A 15 -8.20 -2.37 5.52
N PRO A 16 -8.22 -3.71 5.59
CA PRO A 16 -7.49 -4.53 4.64
C PRO A 16 -7.96 -4.29 3.20
N PHE A 17 -7.01 -4.18 2.27
CA PHE A 17 -7.33 -4.10 0.86
C PHE A 17 -7.34 -5.51 0.26
N PHE A 18 -8.47 -5.91 -0.31
CA PHE A 18 -8.65 -7.21 -0.94
C PHE A 18 -8.45 -7.08 -2.45
N PHE A 19 -7.48 -7.82 -2.99
CA PHE A 19 -7.34 -7.96 -4.43
C PHE A 19 -8.40 -8.91 -4.99
N LYS A 20 -8.76 -8.72 -6.26
CA LYS A 20 -9.72 -9.62 -6.92
C LYS A 20 -9.14 -11.02 -7.03
N ALA A 21 -10.00 -12.02 -7.02
CA ALA A 21 -9.59 -13.41 -7.20
C ALA A 21 -8.89 -13.58 -8.56
N GLY A 22 -7.70 -14.18 -8.55
CA GLY A 22 -6.89 -14.39 -9.77
C GLY A 22 -6.17 -13.15 -10.29
N GLU A 23 -6.28 -12.00 -9.62
CA GLU A 23 -5.55 -10.79 -10.00
C GLU A 23 -4.06 -10.98 -9.71
N LYS A 24 -3.23 -10.87 -10.77
CA LYS A 24 -1.78 -10.83 -10.62
C LYS A 24 -1.37 -9.42 -10.21
N ILE A 25 -0.74 -9.28 -9.04
CA ILE A 25 -0.16 -8.00 -8.64
C ILE A 25 1.12 -7.80 -9.44
N ASP A 26 1.01 -6.98 -10.48
CA ASP A 26 2.15 -6.37 -11.12
C ASP A 26 2.45 -4.99 -10.50
N GLN A 27 3.51 -4.35 -10.98
CA GLN A 27 3.94 -3.03 -10.51
C GLN A 27 2.85 -1.96 -10.68
N TYR A 28 2.03 -2.03 -11.73
CA TYR A 28 1.01 -1.02 -12.02
C TYR A 28 -0.20 -1.18 -11.10
N ALA A 29 -0.64 -2.42 -10.87
CA ALA A 29 -1.66 -2.75 -9.88
C ALA A 29 -1.22 -2.32 -8.48
N TYR A 30 0.03 -2.62 -8.10
CA TYR A 30 0.59 -2.20 -6.82
C TYR A 30 0.64 -0.66 -6.69
N TYR A 31 1.13 0.03 -7.72
CA TYR A 31 1.16 1.50 -7.76
C TYR A 31 -0.23 2.13 -7.60
N LYS A 32 -1.27 1.56 -8.23
CA LYS A 32 -2.65 2.03 -8.05
C LYS A 32 -3.11 1.92 -6.61
N VAL A 33 -2.80 0.82 -5.93
CA VAL A 33 -3.16 0.65 -4.51
C VAL A 33 -2.41 1.66 -3.63
N LEU A 34 -1.11 1.85 -3.85
CA LEU A 34 -0.33 2.87 -3.17
C LEU A 34 -0.95 4.28 -3.35
N ARG A 35 -1.25 4.66 -4.60
CA ARG A 35 -1.72 6.01 -4.94
C ARG A 35 -3.14 6.30 -4.50
N TYR A 36 -4.06 5.34 -4.68
CA TYR A 36 -5.49 5.59 -4.54
C TYR A 36 -6.10 5.02 -3.27
N THR A 37 -5.38 4.15 -2.55
CA THR A 37 -5.86 3.56 -1.29
C THR A 37 -4.99 4.01 -0.11
N ILE A 38 -3.68 3.73 -0.17
CA ILE A 38 -2.79 3.94 0.98
C ILE A 38 -2.52 5.43 1.20
N LEU A 39 -2.16 6.17 0.15
CA LEU A 39 -1.82 7.59 0.27
C LEU A 39 -2.99 8.44 0.81
N PRO A 40 -4.25 8.28 0.35
CA PRO A 40 -5.39 8.98 0.95
C PRO A 40 -5.60 8.60 2.42
N TRP A 41 -5.45 7.31 2.78
CA TRP A 41 -5.58 6.88 4.17
C TRP A 41 -4.52 7.51 5.08
N LEU A 42 -3.26 7.58 4.62
CA LEU A 42 -2.18 8.25 5.34
C LEU A 42 -2.48 9.74 5.53
N LYS A 43 -2.87 10.45 4.46
CA LYS A 43 -3.21 11.88 4.53
C LYS A 43 -4.39 12.19 5.45
N ALA A 44 -5.38 11.30 5.52
CA ALA A 44 -6.52 11.46 6.41
C ALA A 44 -6.16 11.24 7.89
N ASN A 45 -5.19 10.38 8.17
CA ASN A 45 -4.83 9.99 9.55
C ASN A 45 -3.62 10.72 10.11
N TYR A 46 -2.76 11.25 9.24
CA TYR A 46 -1.50 11.93 9.55
C TYR A 46 -1.34 13.16 8.63
N PRO A 47 -2.24 14.17 8.71
CA PRO A 47 -2.31 15.25 7.74
C PRO A 47 -1.07 16.17 7.73
N GLU A 48 -0.35 16.25 8.85
CA GLU A 48 0.79 17.15 9.04
C GLU A 48 2.12 16.39 9.25
N SER A 49 2.12 15.07 9.10
CA SER A 49 3.29 14.23 9.36
C SER A 49 3.91 13.73 8.07
N ASP A 50 5.24 13.71 8.04
CA ASP A 50 5.98 12.87 7.11
C ASP A 50 5.92 11.41 7.55
N TYR A 51 5.88 10.49 6.59
CA TYR A 51 5.85 9.06 6.84
C TYR A 51 6.86 8.33 5.96
N MET A 52 7.51 7.33 6.56
CA MET A 52 8.37 6.39 5.84
C MET A 52 7.58 5.12 5.55
N TRP A 53 7.65 4.68 4.30
CA TRP A 53 7.01 3.44 3.86
C TRP A 53 8.02 2.29 3.91
N THR A 54 7.69 1.22 4.64
CA THR A 54 8.49 0.00 4.70
C THR A 54 7.71 -1.15 4.07
N GLN A 55 8.37 -1.94 3.22
CA GLN A 55 7.78 -3.06 2.50
C GLN A 55 8.84 -4.11 2.20
N GLY A 56 8.41 -5.34 1.88
CA GLY A 56 9.29 -6.42 1.47
C GLY A 56 9.92 -6.21 0.08
N GLY A 57 10.95 -6.99 -0.23
CA GLY A 57 11.73 -6.91 -1.48
C GLY A 57 11.11 -7.61 -2.69
N ASP A 58 9.79 -7.86 -2.71
CA ASP A 58 9.14 -8.52 -3.84
C ASP A 58 9.23 -7.68 -5.13
N PRO A 59 9.26 -8.30 -6.33
CA PRO A 59 9.44 -7.57 -7.58
C PRO A 59 8.48 -6.39 -7.80
N PRO A 60 7.16 -6.49 -7.48
CA PRO A 60 6.25 -5.34 -7.59
C PRO A 60 6.59 -4.18 -6.65
N ASN A 61 7.29 -4.45 -5.55
CA ASN A 61 7.65 -3.48 -4.52
C ASN A 61 8.95 -2.73 -4.85
N THR A 62 9.89 -3.37 -5.57
CA THR A 62 11.21 -2.79 -5.85
C THR A 62 11.36 -2.29 -7.28
N ALA A 63 10.36 -2.47 -8.13
CA ALA A 63 10.43 -2.05 -9.53
C ALA A 63 10.36 -0.52 -9.68
N SER A 64 11.37 0.05 -10.36
CA SER A 64 11.35 1.44 -10.81
C SER A 64 10.28 1.64 -11.87
N LYS A 65 9.58 2.78 -11.85
CA LYS A 65 8.77 3.16 -13.02
C LYS A 65 9.73 3.30 -14.21
N CYS A 66 9.43 2.60 -15.31
CA CYS A 66 9.99 2.93 -16.61
C CYS A 66 9.51 4.33 -17.03
#